data_AF-A0A8H7Q7W4-F1
#
_entry.id   AF-A0A8H7Q7W4-F1
#
_cell.length_a   1.000
_cell.length_b   1.000
_cell.length_c   1.000
_cell.angle_alpha   90.00
_cell.angle_beta   90.00
_cell.angle_gamma   90.00
#
_symmetry.space_group_name_H-M   'P 1'
#
loop_
_entity.id
_entity.type
_entity.pdbx_description
1 polymer ?
#
loop_
_entity_poly.entity_id
_entity_poly.type
_entity_poly.pdbx_seq_one_letter_code
_entity_poly.pdbx_strand_id
1 'polypeptide(L)'
;RDLWTLPTNAHRRRLAAAISTGPESDSDHQHDNHSSNSESADLSRRQRQSSSYYRANSKRNALKRYDIADLNWDYNALLNQYNELAEEEALVHDEMSAKIFKSTAVGKKVAEGILSGSKLRQEYERKLRLDYLMLFDLRLWKEVRLALRQLFISSLAPRPDFKKQIGKNYVTLADAFLLRDREPENSIILFSVQLLTVPTIASLVVNECHFLGQICSVLSSFFLTDCVSLPLITDSKQGSMRVNCEARSFRSRRYFSAFHDLRYIINTESVKESIIREPLYLRQYIGLIIMFQDMNALVRQADTHIEYESETWVNAFNVTLQIAKCCRQFAECYAATASDNEAIRVDKSKALVRAILRIFKVFSDWVATDTENELADSTELAKERLPQPRIAGIQEQEYHNLHLNGTGSYWIIKYDVATQPVSFHHPLHWLLAGLLEN
;
A
#
# COMPACT_ATOMS: atom_id res chain seq x y z
N ARG A 1 26.77 39.18 -4.70
CA ARG A 1 25.84 40.03 -5.45
C ARG A 1 24.53 39.32 -5.63
N ASP A 2 23.58 39.30 -4.72
CA ASP A 2 23.45 39.53 -3.28
C ASP A 2 22.00 39.13 -3.04
N LEU A 3 21.72 38.32 -2.00
CA LEU A 3 20.42 38.14 -1.32
C LEU A 3 20.41 36.75 -0.66
N TRP A 4 21.10 36.61 0.47
CA TRP A 4 20.78 35.65 1.54
C TRP A 4 21.58 36.06 2.78
N THR A 5 21.01 36.94 3.61
CA THR A 5 21.53 37.26 4.94
C THR A 5 20.45 36.91 5.98
N LEU A 6 20.75 35.88 6.78
CA LEU A 6 19.98 35.49 7.97
C LEU A 6 20.30 36.45 9.13
N PRO A 7 19.33 36.85 9.98
CA PRO A 7 19.63 37.52 11.24
C PRO A 7 19.93 36.51 12.35
N THR A 8 20.99 36.82 13.09
CA THR A 8 21.57 36.09 14.21
C THR A 8 20.82 36.26 15.53
N ASN A 9 21.05 35.28 16.41
CA ASN A 9 20.65 35.17 17.81
C ASN A 9 20.73 36.48 18.62
N ALA A 10 19.60 37.13 18.92
CA ALA A 10 19.51 38.13 19.99
C ALA A 10 18.07 38.51 20.42
N HIS A 11 17.11 37.59 20.58
CA HIS A 11 15.76 37.98 21.11
C HIS A 11 15.04 36.98 22.03
N ARG A 12 15.77 36.06 22.68
CA ARG A 12 15.24 35.29 23.82
C ARG A 12 15.86 35.78 25.12
N ARG A 13 15.32 36.85 25.69
CA ARG A 13 15.47 37.29 27.10
C ARG A 13 14.78 38.64 27.26
N ARG A 14 13.44 38.69 27.33
CA ARG A 14 12.67 39.86 27.81
C ARG A 14 11.16 39.65 28.00
N LEU A 15 10.72 38.45 28.40
CA LEU A 15 9.32 38.19 28.79
C LEU A 15 9.27 37.24 30.01
N ALA A 16 10.02 37.59 31.06
CA ALA A 16 10.00 36.91 32.35
C ALA A 16 10.38 37.91 33.45
N ALA A 17 9.51 38.88 33.71
CA ALA A 17 9.47 39.69 34.93
C ALA A 17 8.29 40.68 34.82
N ALA A 18 7.57 40.89 35.92
CA ALA A 18 6.31 41.64 36.09
C ALA A 18 5.08 40.78 35.72
N ILE A 19 4.13 40.47 36.60
CA ILE A 19 3.62 41.20 37.77
C ILE A 19 3.07 40.17 38.78
N SER A 20 3.45 40.29 40.04
CA SER A 20 2.65 39.83 41.18
C SER A 20 2.02 41.05 41.86
N THR A 21 0.77 40.94 42.30
CA THR A 21 0.12 41.55 43.50
C THR A 21 -1.41 41.55 43.31
N GLY A 22 -2.17 41.03 44.31
CA GLY A 22 -3.62 40.72 44.23
C GLY A 22 -4.59 41.91 44.41
N PRO A 23 -5.80 41.76 45.02
CA PRO A 23 -6.10 40.87 46.16
C PRO A 23 -7.13 39.74 45.87
N GLU A 24 -8.23 39.68 46.65
CA GLU A 24 -9.21 38.61 46.87
C GLU A 24 -10.66 39.14 46.66
N SER A 25 -11.58 38.26 46.26
CA SER A 25 -13.00 38.37 46.65
C SER A 25 -13.68 37.00 46.56
N ASP A 26 -14.14 36.52 47.72
CA ASP A 26 -14.92 35.31 47.94
C ASP A 26 -16.24 35.30 47.16
N SER A 27 -16.58 34.15 46.56
CA SER A 27 -17.96 33.66 46.53
C SER A 27 -17.98 32.16 46.25
N ASP A 28 -18.48 31.41 47.22
CA ASP A 28 -18.75 29.98 47.22
C ASP A 28 -19.48 29.48 45.96
N HIS A 29 -18.95 28.42 45.34
CA HIS A 29 -19.77 27.37 44.74
C HIS A 29 -19.03 26.03 44.79
N GLN A 30 -19.46 25.16 45.71
CA GLN A 30 -19.16 23.74 45.70
C GLN A 30 -19.74 23.11 44.42
N HIS A 31 -18.89 22.52 43.58
CA HIS A 31 -19.33 21.51 42.61
C HIS A 31 -18.29 20.39 42.46
N ASP A 32 -18.80 19.18 42.51
CA ASP A 32 -18.12 17.89 42.63
C ASP A 32 -17.04 17.65 41.57
N ASN A 33 -15.80 17.49 42.05
CA ASN A 33 -14.64 17.20 41.22
C ASN A 33 -14.41 15.67 41.17
N HIS A 34 -15.25 14.95 40.42
CA HIS A 34 -15.10 13.50 40.23
C HIS A 34 -15.05 13.00 38.77
N SER A 35 -15.13 13.86 37.74
CA SER A 35 -15.15 13.42 36.33
C SER A 35 -13.84 13.60 35.55
N SER A 36 -12.90 14.43 36.01
CA SER A 36 -11.70 14.80 35.22
C SER A 36 -10.54 13.80 35.32
N ASN A 37 -10.53 12.92 36.34
CA ASN A 37 -9.48 11.90 36.51
C ASN A 37 -9.80 10.57 35.80
N SER A 38 -11.05 10.30 35.41
CA SER A 38 -11.39 9.06 34.69
C SER A 38 -11.06 9.15 33.20
N GLU A 39 -11.24 10.31 32.56
CA GLU A 39 -11.08 10.46 31.10
C GLU A 39 -9.61 10.57 30.66
N SER A 40 -8.76 11.22 31.46
CA SER A 40 -7.30 11.20 31.27
C SER A 40 -6.76 9.77 31.45
N ALA A 41 -7.31 9.03 32.41
CA ALA A 41 -6.99 7.62 32.62
C ALA A 41 -7.48 6.75 31.45
N ASP A 42 -8.59 7.10 30.80
CA ASP A 42 -9.18 6.36 29.67
C ASP A 42 -8.46 6.60 28.34
N LEU A 43 -8.04 7.83 28.04
CA LEU A 43 -7.20 8.15 26.88
C LEU A 43 -5.81 7.49 27.00
N SER A 44 -5.24 7.52 28.21
CA SER A 44 -3.98 6.83 28.49
C SER A 44 -4.15 5.30 28.55
N ARG A 45 -5.33 4.77 28.92
CA ARG A 45 -5.69 3.35 28.76
C ARG A 45 -5.81 2.95 27.29
N ARG A 46 -6.50 3.73 26.45
CA ARG A 46 -6.65 3.49 25.01
C ARG A 46 -5.31 3.52 24.27
N GLN A 47 -4.40 4.43 24.63
CA GLN A 47 -3.01 4.44 24.13
C GLN A 47 -2.18 3.25 24.64
N ARG A 48 -2.37 2.82 25.89
CA ARG A 48 -1.69 1.62 26.44
C ARG A 48 -2.26 0.31 25.88
N GLN A 49 -3.54 0.25 25.53
CA GLN A 49 -4.23 -0.92 25.00
C GLN A 49 -3.96 -1.13 23.51
N SER A 50 -3.92 -0.06 22.71
CA SER A 50 -3.38 -0.13 21.34
C SER A 50 -1.92 -0.58 21.37
N SER A 51 -1.09 0.00 22.25
CA SER A 51 0.28 -0.47 22.47
C SER A 51 0.36 -1.96 22.87
N SER A 52 -0.56 -2.48 23.69
CA SER A 52 -0.60 -3.88 24.16
C SER A 52 -1.01 -4.89 23.07
N TYR A 53 -1.96 -4.55 22.20
CA TYR A 53 -2.40 -5.38 21.09
C TYR A 53 -1.29 -5.53 20.03
N TYR A 54 -0.61 -4.42 19.71
CA TYR A 54 0.61 -4.45 18.89
C TYR A 54 1.78 -5.15 19.61
N ARG A 55 1.81 -5.14 20.95
CA ARG A 55 2.79 -5.89 21.76
C ARG A 55 2.59 -7.40 21.66
N ALA A 56 1.37 -7.88 21.44
CA ALA A 56 1.07 -9.31 21.29
C ALA A 56 1.54 -9.85 19.92
N ASN A 57 1.34 -9.09 18.83
CA ASN A 57 1.98 -9.40 17.54
C ASN A 57 3.50 -9.18 17.57
N SER A 58 3.97 -8.18 18.32
CA SER A 58 5.40 -8.03 18.63
C SER A 58 5.94 -9.19 19.48
N LYS A 59 5.10 -9.91 20.25
CA LYS A 59 5.50 -11.10 21.02
C LYS A 59 5.60 -12.35 20.14
N ARG A 60 4.82 -12.47 19.06
CA ARG A 60 5.09 -13.46 17.98
C ARG A 60 6.43 -13.17 17.29
N ASN A 61 6.76 -11.89 17.09
CA ASN A 61 8.10 -11.45 16.65
C ASN A 61 9.18 -11.46 17.75
N ALA A 62 8.85 -11.80 19.00
CA ALA A 62 9.80 -11.82 20.13
C ALA A 62 10.46 -13.19 20.34
N LEU A 63 10.03 -14.23 19.63
CA LEU A 63 10.55 -15.59 19.84
C LEU A 63 12.03 -15.74 19.42
N LYS A 64 12.55 -14.86 18.54
CA LYS A 64 13.97 -14.66 18.23
C LYS A 64 14.25 -13.21 17.80
N ARG A 65 15.46 -12.71 18.05
CA ARG A 65 16.04 -11.50 17.45
C ARG A 65 16.93 -11.90 16.27
N TYR A 66 16.37 -12.03 15.08
CA TYR A 66 17.19 -12.16 13.88
C TYR A 66 17.82 -10.81 13.55
N ASP A 67 19.09 -10.81 13.14
CA ASP A 67 19.77 -9.61 12.65
C ASP A 67 19.03 -9.05 11.42
N ILE A 68 19.20 -7.76 11.12
CA ILE A 68 18.78 -7.21 9.82
C ILE A 68 19.50 -7.91 8.66
N ALA A 69 20.72 -8.40 8.92
CA ALA A 69 21.46 -9.26 8.01
C ALA A 69 20.95 -10.72 7.96
N ASP A 70 20.19 -11.18 8.96
CA ASP A 70 19.70 -12.56 9.07
C ASP A 70 18.25 -12.72 8.62
N LEU A 71 17.58 -11.62 8.23
CA LEU A 71 16.29 -11.66 7.55
C LEU A 71 16.46 -12.36 6.19
N ASN A 72 16.21 -13.66 6.18
CA ASN A 72 16.06 -14.46 4.97
C ASN A 72 14.57 -14.56 4.66
N TRP A 73 14.10 -13.73 3.74
CA TRP A 73 12.76 -13.88 3.20
C TRP A 73 12.66 -15.22 2.47
N ASP A 74 11.54 -15.93 2.65
CA ASP A 74 11.30 -17.17 1.93
C ASP A 74 10.89 -16.85 0.48
N TYR A 75 11.91 -16.58 -0.33
CA TYR A 75 11.73 -16.26 -1.74
C TYR A 75 11.18 -17.47 -2.52
N ASN A 76 11.37 -18.70 -2.03
CA ASN A 76 10.77 -19.88 -2.66
C ASN A 76 9.26 -19.88 -2.43
N ALA A 77 8.81 -19.60 -1.21
CA ALA A 77 7.39 -19.45 -0.92
C ALA A 77 6.76 -18.30 -1.71
N LEU A 78 7.49 -17.19 -1.93
CA LEU A 78 7.05 -16.10 -2.82
C LEU A 78 6.88 -16.56 -4.26
N LEU A 79 7.89 -17.21 -4.84
CA LEU A 79 7.83 -17.69 -6.22
C LEU A 79 6.71 -18.72 -6.41
N ASN A 80 6.54 -19.62 -5.44
CA ASN A 80 5.45 -20.60 -5.46
C ASN A 80 4.09 -19.90 -5.42
N GLN A 81 3.91 -18.93 -4.52
CA GLN A 81 2.71 -18.09 -4.50
C GLN A 81 2.51 -17.41 -5.85
N TYR A 82 3.52 -16.82 -6.46
CA TYR A 82 3.37 -16.16 -7.77
C TYR A 82 3.00 -17.13 -8.89
N ASN A 83 3.53 -18.35 -8.88
CA ASN A 83 3.16 -19.39 -9.84
C ASN A 83 1.70 -19.82 -9.66
N GLU A 84 1.27 -20.09 -8.43
CA GLU A 84 -0.13 -20.36 -8.10
C GLU A 84 -1.02 -19.20 -8.58
N LEU A 85 -0.57 -17.96 -8.31
CA LEU A 85 -1.33 -16.79 -8.71
C LEU A 85 -1.45 -16.64 -10.24
N ALA A 86 -0.40 -17.02 -10.97
CA ALA A 86 -0.38 -17.00 -12.43
C ALA A 86 -1.27 -18.09 -13.03
N GLU A 87 -1.30 -19.29 -12.42
CA GLU A 87 -2.19 -20.39 -12.82
C GLU A 87 -3.67 -20.01 -12.61
N GLU A 88 -4.01 -19.43 -11.46
CA GLU A 88 -5.37 -18.93 -11.19
C GLU A 88 -5.77 -17.84 -12.20
N GLU A 89 -4.86 -16.92 -12.53
CA GLU A 89 -5.14 -15.86 -13.50
C GLU A 89 -5.33 -16.41 -14.93
N ALA A 90 -4.60 -17.47 -15.30
CA ALA A 90 -4.80 -18.18 -16.56
C ALA A 90 -6.17 -18.86 -16.64
N LEU A 91 -6.65 -19.46 -15.54
CA LEU A 91 -7.99 -20.06 -15.48
C LEU A 91 -9.09 -19.00 -15.62
N VAL A 92 -8.95 -17.89 -14.91
CA VAL A 92 -9.87 -16.74 -15.00
C VAL A 92 -9.88 -16.19 -16.43
N HIS A 93 -8.72 -16.12 -17.08
CA HIS A 93 -8.59 -15.71 -18.48
C HIS A 93 -9.30 -16.67 -19.45
N ASP A 94 -9.13 -17.97 -19.30
CA ASP A 94 -9.79 -18.98 -20.12
C ASP A 94 -11.32 -18.91 -19.98
N GLU A 95 -11.82 -18.74 -18.75
CA GLU A 95 -13.26 -18.60 -18.47
C GLU A 95 -13.85 -17.36 -19.15
N MET A 96 -13.19 -16.20 -19.01
CA MET A 96 -13.65 -14.94 -19.62
C MET A 96 -13.53 -14.98 -21.15
N SER A 97 -12.44 -15.54 -21.68
CA SER A 97 -12.21 -15.63 -23.11
C SER A 97 -13.22 -16.56 -23.78
N ALA A 98 -13.59 -17.68 -23.16
CA ALA A 98 -14.61 -18.60 -23.68
C ALA A 98 -16.00 -17.95 -23.78
N LYS A 99 -16.34 -17.01 -22.86
CA LYS A 99 -17.62 -16.29 -22.89
C LYS A 99 -17.71 -15.26 -24.02
N ILE A 100 -16.58 -14.76 -24.53
CA ILE A 100 -16.54 -13.60 -25.46
C ILE A 100 -16.06 -14.00 -26.85
N PHE A 101 -15.04 -14.83 -26.94
CA PHE A 101 -14.45 -15.27 -28.19
C PHE A 101 -14.79 -16.76 -28.35
N LYS A 102 -15.67 -17.12 -29.31
CA LYS A 102 -15.96 -18.51 -29.67
C LYS A 102 -14.69 -19.19 -30.18
N SER A 103 -13.90 -19.74 -29.25
CA SER A 103 -12.63 -20.48 -29.43
C SER A 103 -11.46 -19.72 -30.07
N THR A 104 -10.32 -19.66 -29.37
CA THR A 104 -9.08 -20.35 -29.76
C THR A 104 -8.19 -20.46 -28.51
N ALA A 105 -7.84 -21.67 -28.11
CA ALA A 105 -6.92 -21.93 -27.01
C ALA A 105 -5.56 -21.27 -27.27
N VAL A 106 -5.15 -20.35 -26.41
CA VAL A 106 -3.79 -19.81 -26.41
C VAL A 106 -2.89 -20.86 -25.75
N GLY A 107 -1.91 -21.34 -26.51
CA GLY A 107 -1.02 -22.42 -26.07
C GLY A 107 -0.35 -22.14 -24.73
N LYS A 108 -0.38 -23.13 -23.85
CA LYS A 108 0.38 -23.18 -22.58
C LYS A 108 1.88 -22.98 -22.87
N LYS A 109 2.40 -21.78 -22.62
CA LYS A 109 3.84 -21.56 -22.36
C LYS A 109 4.07 -21.61 -20.85
N VAL A 110 4.00 -22.81 -20.26
CA VAL A 110 4.33 -23.03 -18.83
C VAL A 110 5.79 -23.49 -18.64
N ALA A 111 6.54 -23.73 -19.73
CA ALA A 111 7.86 -24.35 -19.64
C ALA A 111 9.05 -23.38 -19.42
N GLU A 112 8.90 -22.06 -19.61
CA GLU A 112 10.03 -21.10 -19.49
C GLU A 112 10.24 -20.54 -18.06
N GLY A 113 9.25 -20.63 -17.15
CA GLY A 113 9.33 -20.06 -15.80
C GLY A 113 10.23 -20.83 -14.81
N ILE A 114 10.26 -22.16 -14.91
CA ILE A 114 10.91 -23.03 -13.91
C ILE A 114 12.45 -22.93 -13.98
N LEU A 115 13.04 -22.75 -15.17
CA LEU A 115 14.49 -22.58 -15.31
C LEU A 115 14.97 -21.21 -14.80
N SER A 116 14.16 -20.15 -14.95
CA SER A 116 14.46 -18.80 -14.46
C SER A 116 14.51 -18.74 -12.93
N GLY A 117 13.55 -19.39 -12.26
CA GLY A 117 13.47 -19.44 -10.80
C GLY A 117 14.68 -20.08 -10.12
N SER A 118 15.31 -21.10 -10.74
CA SER A 118 16.46 -21.80 -10.14
C SER A 118 17.74 -20.98 -10.07
N LYS A 119 18.06 -20.20 -11.12
CA LYS A 119 19.20 -19.27 -11.14
C LYS A 119 18.96 -18.09 -10.22
N LEU A 120 17.74 -17.55 -10.27
CA LEU A 120 17.32 -16.45 -9.41
C LEU A 120 17.44 -16.84 -7.93
N ARG A 121 16.99 -18.05 -7.58
CA ARG A 121 17.14 -18.63 -6.23
C ARG A 121 18.60 -18.64 -5.77
N GLN A 122 19.51 -19.15 -6.58
CA GLN A 122 20.95 -19.17 -6.24
C GLN A 122 21.52 -17.75 -6.09
N GLU A 123 21.05 -16.80 -6.91
CA GLU A 123 21.46 -15.41 -6.77
C GLU A 123 20.96 -14.78 -5.46
N TYR A 124 19.73 -15.05 -5.01
CA TYR A 124 19.20 -14.55 -3.73
C TYR A 124 19.85 -15.21 -2.50
N GLU A 125 20.17 -16.50 -2.57
CA GLU A 125 20.86 -17.21 -1.49
C GLU A 125 22.31 -16.72 -1.30
N ARG A 126 22.96 -16.23 -2.38
CA ARG A 126 24.33 -15.70 -2.32
C ARG A 126 24.36 -14.26 -1.81
N LYS A 127 24.72 -14.08 -0.53
CA LYS A 127 25.00 -12.76 0.06
C LYS A 127 26.40 -12.26 -0.27
N LEU A 128 26.48 -11.05 -0.83
CA LEU A 128 27.71 -10.31 -1.09
C LEU A 128 28.06 -9.42 0.11
N ARG A 129 29.34 -9.03 0.26
CA ARG A 129 29.76 -8.05 1.30
C ARG A 129 28.98 -6.74 1.21
N LEU A 130 28.62 -6.37 0.00
CA LEU A 130 27.80 -5.20 -0.28
C LEU A 130 26.40 -5.31 0.33
N ASP A 131 25.80 -6.50 0.36
CA ASP A 131 24.49 -6.71 0.98
C ASP A 131 24.53 -6.38 2.45
N TYR A 132 25.52 -6.92 3.16
CA TYR A 132 25.74 -6.60 4.56
C TYR A 132 25.95 -5.10 4.77
N LEU A 133 26.71 -4.43 3.90
CA LEU A 133 26.94 -3.00 4.01
C LEU A 133 25.64 -2.19 3.85
N MET A 134 24.73 -2.60 2.96
CA MET A 134 23.41 -1.98 2.79
C MET A 134 22.47 -2.30 3.95
N LEU A 135 22.43 -3.56 4.40
CA LEU A 135 21.55 -4.01 5.48
C LEU A 135 21.97 -3.45 6.84
N PHE A 136 23.28 -3.25 7.07
CA PHE A 136 23.77 -2.63 8.29
C PHE A 136 23.64 -1.12 8.33
N ASP A 137 23.18 -0.45 7.27
CA ASP A 137 22.94 1.00 7.24
C ASP A 137 22.19 1.49 8.50
N LEU A 138 21.14 0.75 8.88
CA LEU A 138 20.32 1.01 10.07
C LEU A 138 21.09 1.03 11.40
N ARG A 139 22.26 0.39 11.47
CA ARG A 139 23.11 0.32 12.68
C ARG A 139 24.17 1.42 12.73
N LEU A 140 24.46 2.04 11.59
CA LEU A 140 25.51 3.04 11.48
C LEU A 140 24.99 4.37 12.02
N TRP A 141 25.88 5.12 12.65
CA TRP A 141 25.58 6.50 13.06
C TRP A 141 25.56 7.43 11.84
N LYS A 142 24.96 8.61 12.02
CA LYS A 142 24.65 9.55 10.95
C LYS A 142 25.82 9.88 10.03
N GLU A 143 26.97 10.26 10.58
CA GLU A 143 28.17 10.64 9.81
C GLU A 143 28.68 9.48 8.94
N VAL A 144 28.65 8.24 9.44
CA VAL A 144 29.04 7.08 8.64
C VAL A 144 28.02 6.81 7.54
N ARG A 145 26.71 6.91 7.82
CA ARG A 145 25.68 6.79 6.77
C ARG A 145 25.87 7.83 5.67
N LEU A 146 26.13 9.09 6.05
CA LEU A 146 26.38 10.17 5.09
C LEU A 146 27.64 9.94 4.26
N ALA A 147 28.74 9.48 4.88
CA ALA A 147 29.98 9.16 4.18
C ALA A 147 29.79 7.96 3.22
N LEU A 148 29.10 6.90 3.66
CA LEU A 148 28.78 5.74 2.82
C LEU A 148 27.85 6.12 1.68
N ARG A 149 26.85 6.99 1.93
CA ARG A 149 25.99 7.54 0.89
C ARG A 149 26.82 8.24 -0.18
N GLN A 150 27.76 9.10 0.18
CA GLN A 150 28.65 9.73 -0.79
C GLN A 150 29.50 8.70 -1.56
N LEU A 151 30.02 7.68 -0.86
CA LEU A 151 30.75 6.59 -1.47
C LEU A 151 29.89 5.80 -2.47
N PHE A 152 28.65 5.47 -2.13
CA PHE A 152 27.73 4.75 -3.01
C PHE A 152 27.37 5.57 -4.25
N ILE A 153 27.08 6.87 -4.09
CA ILE A 153 26.80 7.75 -5.23
C ILE A 153 28.01 7.80 -6.18
N SER A 154 29.22 7.99 -5.64
CA SER A 154 30.43 8.18 -6.46
C SER A 154 30.92 6.89 -7.13
N SER A 155 30.83 5.74 -6.46
CA SER A 155 31.44 4.49 -6.93
C SER A 155 30.45 3.48 -7.48
N LEU A 156 29.23 3.41 -6.93
CA LEU A 156 28.30 2.32 -7.21
C LEU A 156 27.13 2.74 -8.11
N ALA A 157 26.68 4.00 -8.05
CA ALA A 157 25.59 4.50 -8.89
C ALA A 157 25.84 4.37 -10.42
N PRO A 158 27.08 4.46 -10.95
CA PRO A 158 27.33 4.23 -12.38
C PRO A 158 27.23 2.75 -12.79
N ARG A 159 27.39 1.82 -11.85
CA ARG A 159 27.55 0.40 -12.16
C ARG A 159 26.21 -0.34 -12.16
N PRO A 160 25.82 -1.04 -13.25
CA PRO A 160 24.55 -1.75 -13.33
C PRO A 160 24.45 -2.92 -12.32
N ASP A 161 25.56 -3.59 -12.01
CA ASP A 161 25.59 -4.71 -11.05
C ASP A 161 25.11 -4.30 -9.66
N PHE A 162 25.49 -3.09 -9.20
CA PHE A 162 25.07 -2.56 -7.91
C PHE A 162 23.57 -2.33 -7.84
N LYS A 163 23.04 -1.78 -8.94
CA LYS A 163 21.62 -1.45 -9.08
C LYS A 163 20.76 -2.71 -8.95
N LYS A 164 21.15 -3.81 -9.60
CA LYS A 164 20.49 -5.11 -9.42
C LYS A 164 20.50 -5.55 -7.94
N GLN A 165 21.61 -5.32 -7.23
CA GLN A 165 21.74 -5.72 -5.83
C GLN A 165 20.85 -4.91 -4.86
N ILE A 166 20.61 -3.62 -5.13
CA ILE A 166 19.61 -2.83 -4.38
C ILE A 166 18.21 -3.45 -4.55
N GLY A 167 17.83 -3.79 -5.80
CA GLY A 167 16.55 -4.42 -6.10
C GLY A 167 16.33 -5.71 -5.31
N LYS A 168 17.36 -6.55 -5.20
CA LYS A 168 17.31 -7.81 -4.43
C LYS A 168 17.12 -7.60 -2.93
N ASN A 169 17.73 -6.56 -2.34
CA ASN A 169 17.61 -6.29 -0.90
C ASN A 169 16.42 -5.40 -0.55
N TYR A 170 15.63 -4.96 -1.53
CA TYR A 170 14.63 -3.93 -1.35
C TYR A 170 13.61 -4.27 -0.27
N VAL A 171 13.10 -5.50 -0.21
CA VAL A 171 12.12 -5.89 0.82
C VAL A 171 12.68 -5.71 2.23
N THR A 172 13.92 -6.13 2.47
CA THR A 172 14.59 -5.95 3.76
C THR A 172 14.88 -4.47 4.06
N LEU A 173 15.30 -3.71 3.05
CA LEU A 173 15.50 -2.26 3.17
C LEU A 173 14.17 -1.52 3.42
N ALA A 174 13.06 -2.01 2.87
CA ALA A 174 11.75 -1.44 3.07
C ALA A 174 11.21 -1.75 4.48
N ASP A 175 11.38 -2.98 5.01
CA ASP A 175 11.07 -3.31 6.41
C ASP A 175 11.82 -2.37 7.37
N ALA A 176 13.11 -2.23 7.13
CA ALA A 176 14.00 -1.34 7.85
C ALA A 176 13.51 0.11 7.85
N PHE A 177 13.27 0.66 6.66
CA PHE A 177 12.87 2.04 6.47
C PHE A 177 11.47 2.34 7.04
N LEU A 178 10.48 1.51 6.71
CA LEU A 178 9.08 1.74 7.07
C LEU A 178 8.87 1.63 8.59
N LEU A 179 9.52 0.67 9.26
CA LEU A 179 9.19 0.31 10.64
C LEU A 179 10.23 0.73 11.67
N ARG A 180 11.53 0.70 11.33
CA ARG A 180 12.62 0.71 12.31
C ARG A 180 13.49 1.97 12.27
N ASP A 181 13.61 2.62 11.11
CA ASP A 181 14.55 3.72 10.94
C ASP A 181 14.16 4.96 11.75
N ARG A 182 15.15 5.61 12.36
CA ARG A 182 15.00 6.84 13.14
C ARG A 182 15.39 8.08 12.35
N GLU A 183 16.21 7.93 11.32
CA GLU A 183 16.67 9.01 10.43
C GLU A 183 16.38 8.62 8.96
N PRO A 184 15.08 8.54 8.57
CA PRO A 184 14.69 8.05 7.25
C PRO A 184 15.27 8.88 6.09
N GLU A 185 15.57 10.15 6.30
CA GLU A 185 16.22 11.05 5.31
C GLU A 185 17.63 10.62 4.91
N ASN A 186 18.29 9.82 5.77
CA ASN A 186 19.63 9.28 5.55
C ASN A 186 19.60 7.81 5.12
N SER A 187 18.41 7.21 4.97
CA SER A 187 18.26 5.79 4.68
C SER A 187 18.76 5.45 3.27
N ILE A 188 19.48 4.34 3.17
CA ILE A 188 19.96 3.84 1.87
C ILE A 188 18.84 3.50 0.89
N ILE A 189 17.62 3.21 1.35
CA ILE A 189 16.50 2.91 0.44
C ILE A 189 16.20 4.07 -0.51
N LEU A 190 16.47 5.33 -0.12
CA LEU A 190 16.23 6.51 -0.96
C LEU A 190 17.07 6.50 -2.25
N PHE A 191 18.07 5.63 -2.35
CA PHE A 191 18.80 5.36 -3.59
C PHE A 191 18.00 4.58 -4.62
N SER A 192 16.87 3.98 -4.25
CA SER A 192 15.93 3.32 -5.17
C SER A 192 15.60 4.23 -6.36
N VAL A 193 15.49 5.53 -6.17
CA VAL A 193 15.25 6.49 -7.27
C VAL A 193 16.34 6.42 -8.35
N GLN A 194 17.61 6.26 -7.97
CA GLN A 194 18.72 6.13 -8.92
C GLN A 194 18.76 4.78 -9.63
N LEU A 195 18.13 3.76 -9.03
CA LEU A 195 17.93 2.45 -9.63
C LEU A 195 16.79 2.50 -10.66
N LEU A 196 15.63 3.02 -10.26
CA LEU A 196 14.37 2.91 -10.98
C LEU A 196 14.22 3.94 -12.10
N THR A 197 15.14 4.90 -12.19
CA THR A 197 15.22 5.85 -13.30
C THR A 197 16.03 5.32 -14.49
N VAL A 198 16.73 4.19 -14.36
CA VAL A 198 17.47 3.57 -15.48
C VAL A 198 16.60 2.51 -16.16
N PRO A 199 16.10 2.73 -17.40
CA PRO A 199 15.11 1.84 -18.02
C PRO A 199 15.57 0.39 -18.20
N THR A 200 16.85 0.20 -18.51
CA THR A 200 17.43 -1.15 -18.67
C THR A 200 17.44 -1.93 -17.37
N ILE A 201 17.74 -1.26 -16.24
CA ILE A 201 17.76 -1.92 -14.95
C ILE A 201 16.36 -2.09 -14.38
N ALA A 202 15.47 -1.10 -14.55
CA ALA A 202 14.07 -1.24 -14.17
C ALA A 202 13.42 -2.44 -14.86
N SER A 203 13.64 -2.61 -16.18
CA SER A 203 13.18 -3.78 -16.92
C SER A 203 13.79 -5.09 -16.40
N LEU A 204 15.11 -5.12 -16.18
CA LEU A 204 15.79 -6.29 -15.64
C LEU A 204 15.24 -6.69 -14.28
N VAL A 205 15.10 -5.74 -13.36
CA VAL A 205 14.68 -6.01 -11.98
C VAL A 205 13.19 -6.37 -11.92
N VAL A 206 12.33 -5.81 -12.76
CA VAL A 206 10.94 -6.25 -12.88
C VAL A 206 10.86 -7.69 -13.41
N ASN A 207 11.49 -7.96 -14.55
CA ASN A 207 11.36 -9.23 -15.25
C ASN A 207 12.12 -10.38 -14.55
N GLU A 208 13.31 -10.12 -14.02
CA GLU A 208 14.12 -11.14 -13.34
C GLU A 208 13.74 -11.27 -11.86
N CYS A 209 13.49 -10.17 -11.15
CA CYS A 209 13.30 -10.21 -9.69
C CYS A 209 11.83 -10.12 -9.25
N HIS A 210 10.87 -10.00 -10.17
CA HIS A 210 9.45 -9.74 -9.86
C HIS A 210 9.25 -8.50 -8.98
N PHE A 211 10.03 -7.46 -9.22
CA PHE A 211 10.14 -6.31 -8.33
C PHE A 211 8.83 -5.52 -8.13
N LEU A 212 8.00 -5.42 -9.17
CA LEU A 212 6.68 -4.80 -9.06
C LEU A 212 5.81 -5.54 -8.03
N GLY A 213 5.79 -6.87 -8.09
CA GLY A 213 5.10 -7.73 -7.14
C GLY A 213 5.66 -7.60 -5.73
N GLN A 214 6.99 -7.48 -5.57
CA GLN A 214 7.62 -7.25 -4.27
C GLN A 214 7.16 -5.93 -3.64
N ILE A 215 7.15 -4.83 -4.40
CA ILE A 215 6.66 -3.53 -3.88
C ILE A 215 5.19 -3.61 -3.52
N CYS A 216 4.36 -4.25 -4.35
CA CYS A 216 2.95 -4.48 -4.04
C CYS A 216 2.81 -5.28 -2.74
N SER A 217 3.59 -6.36 -2.57
CA SER A 217 3.56 -7.20 -1.37
C SER A 217 4.01 -6.44 -0.11
N VAL A 218 5.07 -5.62 -0.21
CA VAL A 218 5.55 -4.75 0.88
C VAL A 218 4.48 -3.74 1.28
N LEU A 219 3.88 -3.04 0.32
CA LEU A 219 2.82 -2.07 0.60
C LEU A 219 1.60 -2.76 1.21
N SER A 220 1.14 -3.87 0.61
CA SER A 220 0.01 -4.65 1.09
C SER A 220 0.21 -5.13 2.53
N SER A 221 1.34 -5.78 2.82
CA SER A 221 1.65 -6.26 4.17
C SER A 221 1.76 -5.11 5.17
N PHE A 222 2.41 -4.01 4.79
CA PHE A 222 2.58 -2.83 5.64
C PHE A 222 1.23 -2.22 6.04
N PHE A 223 0.30 -2.06 5.11
CA PHE A 223 -1.01 -1.46 5.40
C PHE A 223 -2.00 -2.43 6.07
N LEU A 224 -1.90 -3.73 5.82
CA LEU A 224 -2.77 -4.74 6.44
C LEU A 224 -2.31 -5.16 7.83
N THR A 225 -1.01 -5.24 8.08
CA THR A 225 -0.45 -5.88 9.29
C THR A 225 0.50 -5.01 10.11
N ASP A 226 0.76 -3.76 9.67
CA ASP A 226 1.80 -2.88 10.23
C ASP A 226 3.21 -3.54 10.27
N CYS A 227 3.42 -4.58 9.44
CA CYS A 227 4.66 -5.34 9.30
C CYS A 227 4.96 -5.57 7.82
N VAL A 228 6.22 -5.85 7.46
CA VAL A 228 6.56 -6.32 6.11
C VAL A 228 6.65 -7.84 6.13
N SER A 229 5.94 -8.52 5.22
CA SER A 229 5.95 -9.98 5.10
C SER A 229 6.06 -10.41 3.64
N LEU A 230 6.88 -11.44 3.38
CA LEU A 230 7.09 -12.03 2.06
C LEU A 230 7.18 -13.57 2.19
N PRO A 231 6.33 -14.37 1.51
CA PRO A 231 5.16 -13.98 0.71
C PRO A 231 4.10 -13.21 1.49
N LEU A 232 3.17 -12.59 0.78
CA LEU A 232 2.00 -11.99 1.41
C LEU A 232 1.24 -13.11 2.14
N ILE A 233 0.85 -12.87 3.40
CA ILE A 233 0.03 -13.83 4.15
C ILE A 233 -1.33 -13.91 3.47
N THR A 234 -1.46 -14.88 2.57
CA THR A 234 -2.69 -15.18 1.85
C THR A 234 -3.38 -16.27 2.63
N ASP A 235 -4.09 -15.90 3.70
CA ASP A 235 -5.32 -16.63 3.95
C ASP A 235 -6.14 -16.50 2.67
N SER A 236 -6.71 -17.61 2.17
CA SER A 236 -7.31 -17.75 0.83
C SER A 236 -8.52 -16.82 0.56
N LYS A 237 -8.70 -15.78 1.38
CA LYS A 237 -9.79 -14.80 1.46
C LYS A 237 -9.31 -13.35 1.29
N GLN A 238 -8.11 -13.11 0.73
CA GLN A 238 -7.58 -11.76 0.49
C GLN A 238 -8.49 -10.84 -0.34
N GLY A 239 -9.46 -11.39 -1.10
CA GLY A 239 -10.45 -10.61 -1.83
C GLY A 239 -11.32 -9.70 -0.96
N SER A 240 -11.34 -9.90 0.35
CA SER A 240 -12.31 -9.24 1.22
C SER A 240 -11.66 -8.46 2.38
N MET A 241 -10.33 -8.36 2.40
CA MET A 241 -9.56 -7.71 3.47
C MET A 241 -9.49 -6.19 3.29
N ARG A 242 -9.78 -5.43 4.36
CA ARG A 242 -9.80 -3.95 4.35
C ARG A 242 -8.72 -3.35 5.24
N VAL A 243 -8.17 -2.22 4.79
CA VAL A 243 -7.23 -1.42 5.57
C VAL A 243 -7.91 -0.67 6.70
N ASN A 244 -7.24 -0.58 7.85
CA ASN A 244 -7.67 0.29 8.94
C ASN A 244 -6.97 1.65 8.83
N CYS A 245 -7.72 2.71 8.48
CA CYS A 245 -7.16 4.05 8.33
C CYS A 245 -6.63 4.67 9.63
N GLU A 246 -6.99 4.12 10.79
CA GLU A 246 -6.46 4.54 12.10
C GLU A 246 -5.12 3.88 12.45
N ALA A 247 -4.71 2.86 11.68
CA ALA A 247 -3.51 2.08 11.91
C ALA A 247 -2.24 2.95 11.83
N ARG A 248 -1.15 2.45 12.42
CA ARG A 248 0.11 3.18 12.47
C ARG A 248 0.68 3.43 11.06
N SER A 249 0.47 2.49 10.14
CA SER A 249 0.85 2.58 8.74
C SER A 249 0.34 3.85 8.05
N PHE A 250 -0.88 4.31 8.38
CA PHE A 250 -1.48 5.52 7.80
C PHE A 250 -0.93 6.83 8.37
N ARG A 251 -0.47 6.83 9.63
CA ARG A 251 0.06 8.04 10.29
C ARG A 251 1.47 8.37 9.82
N SER A 252 2.23 7.37 9.40
CA SER A 252 3.61 7.52 8.96
C SER A 252 3.66 7.86 7.47
N ARG A 253 4.18 9.03 7.08
CA ARG A 253 4.36 9.38 5.64
C ARG A 253 5.44 8.57 4.91
N ARG A 254 6.04 7.57 5.55
CA ARG A 254 7.14 6.77 4.97
C ARG A 254 6.70 5.93 3.77
N TYR A 255 5.43 5.53 3.72
CA TYR A 255 4.90 4.79 2.56
C TYR A 255 4.99 5.59 1.25
N PHE A 256 5.13 6.92 1.31
CA PHE A 256 5.29 7.76 0.12
C PHE A 256 6.48 7.29 -0.72
N SER A 257 7.59 6.88 -0.09
CA SER A 257 8.78 6.41 -0.84
C SER A 257 8.48 5.15 -1.64
N ALA A 258 7.78 4.17 -1.05
CA ALA A 258 7.43 2.93 -1.73
C ALA A 258 6.43 3.16 -2.89
N PHE A 259 5.45 4.06 -2.74
CA PHE A 259 4.61 4.47 -3.88
C PHE A 259 5.40 5.27 -4.93
N HIS A 260 6.38 6.09 -4.52
CA HIS A 260 7.26 6.83 -5.42
C HIS A 260 8.13 5.88 -6.27
N ASP A 261 8.60 4.78 -5.68
CA ASP A 261 9.30 3.69 -6.35
C ASP A 261 8.40 2.93 -7.33
N LEU A 262 7.19 2.55 -6.88
CA LEU A 262 6.19 1.89 -7.72
C LEU A 262 5.91 2.70 -8.99
N ARG A 263 5.75 4.02 -8.85
CA ARG A 263 5.48 4.93 -9.98
C ARG A 263 6.64 5.05 -10.96
N TYR A 264 7.90 5.09 -10.52
CA TYR A 264 9.04 5.10 -11.46
C TYR A 264 9.09 3.84 -12.33
N ILE A 265 8.80 2.69 -11.72
CA ILE A 265 8.80 1.41 -12.42
C ILE A 265 7.70 1.38 -13.48
N ILE A 266 6.46 1.70 -13.08
CA ILE A 266 5.30 1.71 -13.98
C ILE A 266 5.53 2.70 -15.14
N ASN A 267 6.15 3.85 -14.87
CA ASN A 267 6.37 4.87 -15.88
C ASN A 267 7.51 4.52 -16.88
N THR A 268 8.27 3.46 -16.63
CA THR A 268 9.34 3.03 -17.53
C THR A 268 8.78 2.29 -18.76
N GLU A 269 9.10 2.77 -19.96
CA GLU A 269 8.49 2.26 -21.20
C GLU A 269 8.68 0.74 -21.42
N SER A 270 9.89 0.23 -21.18
CA SER A 270 10.16 -1.22 -21.27
C SER A 270 9.38 -2.05 -20.25
N VAL A 271 9.03 -1.46 -19.10
CA VAL A 271 8.21 -2.11 -18.07
C VAL A 271 6.73 -2.08 -18.44
N LYS A 272 6.24 -1.00 -19.06
CA LYS A 272 4.85 -0.95 -19.57
C LYS A 272 4.57 -2.11 -20.52
N GLU A 273 5.49 -2.39 -21.44
CA GLU A 273 5.40 -3.55 -22.34
C GLU A 273 5.36 -4.88 -21.58
N SER A 274 6.16 -5.04 -20.52
CA SER A 274 6.09 -6.22 -19.65
C SER A 274 4.74 -6.34 -18.93
N ILE A 275 4.19 -5.23 -18.41
CA ILE A 275 2.89 -5.20 -17.72
C ILE A 275 1.75 -5.64 -18.63
N ILE A 276 1.73 -5.18 -19.89
CA ILE A 276 0.70 -5.57 -20.88
C ILE A 276 0.81 -7.06 -21.21
N ARG A 277 2.03 -7.60 -21.30
CA ARG A 277 2.30 -8.98 -21.71
C ARG A 277 2.02 -9.99 -20.61
N GLU A 278 2.26 -9.64 -19.35
CA GLU A 278 2.18 -10.55 -18.21
C GLU A 278 1.00 -10.18 -17.28
N PRO A 279 -0.14 -10.90 -17.35
CA PRO A 279 -1.34 -10.60 -16.57
C PRO A 279 -1.14 -10.64 -15.05
N LEU A 280 -0.10 -11.34 -14.57
CA LEU A 280 0.24 -11.44 -13.16
C LEU A 280 0.49 -10.06 -12.53
N TYR A 281 1.09 -9.10 -13.24
CA TYR A 281 1.34 -7.76 -12.70
C TYR A 281 0.05 -6.99 -12.45
N LEU A 282 -0.93 -7.09 -13.36
CA LEU A 282 -2.25 -6.51 -13.14
C LEU A 282 -2.91 -7.14 -11.91
N ARG A 283 -2.83 -8.47 -11.77
CA ARG A 283 -3.38 -9.16 -10.61
C ARG A 283 -2.73 -8.68 -9.30
N GLN A 284 -1.41 -8.59 -9.24
CA GLN A 284 -0.68 -8.09 -8.07
C GLN A 284 -1.03 -6.65 -7.74
N TYR A 285 -1.17 -5.79 -8.76
CA TYR A 285 -1.56 -4.39 -8.58
C TYR A 285 -3.01 -4.26 -8.09
N ILE A 286 -3.94 -5.04 -8.64
CA ILE A 286 -5.32 -5.15 -8.14
C ILE A 286 -5.32 -5.59 -6.68
N GLY A 287 -4.54 -6.61 -6.32
CA GLY A 287 -4.39 -7.07 -4.93
C GLY A 287 -3.86 -6.00 -3.97
N LEU A 288 -3.04 -5.06 -4.47
CA LEU A 288 -2.64 -3.89 -3.71
C LEU A 288 -3.79 -2.88 -3.55
N ILE A 289 -4.48 -2.50 -4.62
CA ILE A 289 -5.44 -1.38 -4.55
C ILE A 289 -6.79 -1.77 -3.99
N ILE A 290 -7.18 -3.05 -4.06
CA ILE A 290 -8.47 -3.55 -3.58
C ILE A 290 -8.67 -3.34 -2.07
N MET A 291 -7.60 -3.43 -1.28
CA MET A 291 -7.70 -3.22 0.18
C MET A 291 -8.07 -1.78 0.58
N PHE A 292 -7.86 -0.83 -0.34
CA PHE A 292 -8.21 0.58 -0.17
C PHE A 292 -9.57 0.92 -0.79
N GLN A 293 -10.22 -0.05 -1.47
CA GLN A 293 -11.56 0.13 -2.00
C GLN A 293 -12.53 0.36 -0.85
N ASP A 294 -13.23 1.48 -0.91
CA ASP A 294 -14.22 1.92 0.07
C ASP A 294 -13.64 2.09 1.48
N MET A 295 -12.34 2.36 1.63
CA MET A 295 -11.75 2.67 2.93
C MET A 295 -12.37 3.93 3.55
N ASN A 296 -12.24 4.13 4.86
CA ASN A 296 -12.73 5.32 5.57
C ASN A 296 -14.18 5.69 5.20
N ALA A 297 -15.10 4.73 5.29
CA ALA A 297 -16.51 5.02 5.04
C ALA A 297 -17.08 5.89 6.19
N LEU A 298 -17.91 6.87 5.85
CA LEU A 298 -18.44 7.86 6.78
C LEU A 298 -19.97 7.80 6.78
N VAL A 299 -20.58 7.92 7.95
CA VAL A 299 -22.03 8.01 8.10
C VAL A 299 -22.38 9.41 8.59
N ARG A 300 -23.42 10.00 8.02
CA ARG A 300 -23.92 11.32 8.42
C ARG A 300 -24.31 11.31 9.91
N GLN A 301 -23.76 12.23 10.68
CA GLN A 301 -24.19 12.49 12.05
C GLN A 301 -25.29 13.57 12.03
N ALA A 302 -26.44 13.28 12.65
CA ALA A 302 -27.59 14.17 12.64
C ALA A 302 -28.05 14.60 14.05
N ASP A 303 -27.87 13.74 15.06
CA ASP A 303 -28.51 13.92 16.37
C ASP A 303 -27.65 14.70 17.37
N THR A 304 -26.33 14.58 17.27
CA THR A 304 -25.38 15.18 18.22
C THR A 304 -24.38 16.08 17.52
N HIS A 305 -24.04 17.20 18.13
CA HIS A 305 -22.95 18.04 17.67
C HIS A 305 -21.63 17.27 17.75
N ILE A 306 -20.87 17.25 16.65
CA ILE A 306 -19.51 16.69 16.63
C ILE A 306 -18.56 17.77 17.14
N GLU A 307 -18.11 17.65 18.39
CA GLU A 307 -17.13 18.56 18.99
C GLU A 307 -15.71 18.33 18.45
N TYR A 308 -15.39 17.08 18.06
CA TYR A 308 -14.07 16.68 17.58
C TYR A 308 -14.19 15.78 16.36
N GLU A 309 -13.58 16.20 15.25
CA GLU A 309 -13.43 15.36 14.06
C GLU A 309 -12.13 14.55 14.15
N SER A 310 -12.18 13.28 13.76
CA SER A 310 -11.00 12.43 13.71
C SER A 310 -10.09 12.79 12.53
N GLU A 311 -8.77 12.90 12.76
CA GLU A 311 -7.77 13.12 11.70
C GLU A 311 -7.61 11.91 10.75
N THR A 312 -8.33 10.82 10.97
CA THR A 312 -8.30 9.61 10.12
C THR A 312 -8.57 9.94 8.65
N TRP A 313 -9.47 10.89 8.36
CA TRP A 313 -9.77 11.31 6.99
C TRP A 313 -8.56 11.94 6.29
N VAL A 314 -7.72 12.70 7.02
CA VAL A 314 -6.50 13.33 6.47
C VAL A 314 -5.51 12.24 6.05
N ASN A 315 -5.36 11.19 6.85
CA ASN A 315 -4.47 10.09 6.54
C ASN A 315 -4.98 9.27 5.35
N ALA A 316 -6.28 8.94 5.33
CA ALA A 316 -6.93 8.26 4.21
C ALA A 316 -6.80 9.06 2.90
N PHE A 317 -6.99 10.38 2.97
CA PHE A 317 -6.81 11.28 1.83
C PHE A 317 -5.36 11.30 1.32
N ASN A 318 -4.37 11.36 2.22
CA ASN A 318 -2.96 11.35 1.81
C ASN A 318 -2.56 10.04 1.10
N VAL A 319 -3.04 8.89 1.57
CA VAL A 319 -2.85 7.60 0.88
C VAL A 319 -3.55 7.61 -0.48
N THR A 320 -4.78 8.11 -0.52
CA THR A 320 -5.56 8.24 -1.76
C THR A 320 -4.84 9.04 -2.83
N LEU A 321 -4.20 10.14 -2.48
CA LEU A 321 -3.43 10.95 -3.44
C LEU A 321 -2.28 10.16 -4.08
N GLN A 322 -1.68 9.20 -3.37
CA GLN A 322 -0.64 8.34 -3.94
C GLN A 322 -1.26 7.26 -4.84
N ILE A 323 -2.33 6.60 -4.38
CA ILE A 323 -3.00 5.53 -5.13
C ILE A 323 -3.61 6.07 -6.42
N ALA A 324 -4.31 7.21 -6.39
CA ALA A 324 -4.91 7.81 -7.58
C ALA A 324 -3.88 8.07 -8.68
N LYS A 325 -2.68 8.57 -8.30
CA LYS A 325 -1.56 8.76 -9.24
C LYS A 325 -1.06 7.43 -9.80
N CYS A 326 -0.91 6.42 -8.96
CA CYS A 326 -0.54 5.07 -9.42
C CYS A 326 -1.58 4.49 -10.38
N CYS A 327 -2.89 4.62 -10.08
CA CYS A 327 -3.96 4.11 -10.95
C CYS A 327 -3.92 4.75 -12.33
N ARG A 328 -3.71 6.07 -12.39
CA ARG A 328 -3.55 6.79 -13.66
C ARG A 328 -2.36 6.23 -14.46
N GLN A 329 -1.19 6.15 -13.83
CA GLN A 329 0.03 5.68 -14.51
C GLN A 329 -0.01 4.20 -14.89
N PHE A 330 -0.67 3.35 -14.09
CA PHE A 330 -0.85 1.94 -14.40
C PHE A 330 -1.81 1.78 -15.58
N ALA A 331 -2.90 2.56 -15.63
CA ALA A 331 -3.80 2.57 -16.78
C ALA A 331 -3.08 3.03 -18.05
N GLU A 332 -2.21 4.05 -17.97
CA GLU A 332 -1.38 4.52 -19.08
C GLU A 332 -0.46 3.44 -19.67
N CYS A 333 -0.18 2.34 -18.96
CA CYS A 333 0.49 1.19 -19.57
C CYS A 333 -0.31 0.59 -20.74
N TYR A 334 -1.63 0.73 -20.74
CA TYR A 334 -2.51 0.22 -21.79
C TYR A 334 -2.88 1.26 -22.85
N ALA A 335 -2.31 2.48 -22.77
CA ALA A 335 -2.57 3.52 -23.74
C ALA A 335 -2.18 3.09 -25.17
N ALA A 336 -2.92 3.59 -26.16
CA ALA A 336 -2.65 3.31 -27.56
C ALA A 336 -1.26 3.84 -27.95
N THR A 337 -0.31 2.92 -28.18
CA THR A 337 0.99 3.26 -28.78
C THR A 337 0.88 3.23 -30.30
N ALA A 338 1.40 4.25 -30.98
CA ALA A 338 1.56 4.25 -32.43
C ALA A 338 2.55 3.13 -32.83
N SER A 339 2.01 1.98 -33.23
CA SER A 339 2.78 0.89 -33.81
C SER A 339 2.28 0.65 -35.24
N ASP A 340 3.21 0.64 -36.20
CA ASP A 340 2.90 0.40 -37.60
C ASP A 340 2.36 -1.03 -37.84
N ASN A 341 2.72 -1.97 -36.97
CA ASN A 341 2.32 -3.37 -37.08
C ASN A 341 0.91 -3.62 -36.54
N GLU A 342 -0.01 -4.00 -37.43
CA GLU A 342 -1.40 -4.29 -37.11
C GLU A 342 -1.55 -5.42 -36.09
N ALA A 343 -0.73 -6.47 -36.16
CA ALA A 343 -0.80 -7.59 -35.22
C ALA A 343 -0.50 -7.14 -33.78
N ILE A 344 0.49 -6.26 -33.60
CA ILE A 344 0.86 -5.71 -32.28
C ILE A 344 -0.28 -4.85 -31.74
N ARG A 345 -0.93 -4.04 -32.58
CA ARG A 345 -2.08 -3.23 -32.15
C ARG A 345 -3.23 -4.11 -31.68
N VAL A 346 -3.59 -5.14 -32.45
CA VAL A 346 -4.67 -6.08 -32.09
C VAL A 346 -4.37 -6.78 -30.76
N ASP A 347 -3.13 -7.22 -30.54
CA ASP A 347 -2.76 -7.89 -29.29
C ASP A 347 -2.80 -6.96 -28.08
N LYS A 348 -2.38 -5.70 -28.24
CA LYS A 348 -2.52 -4.67 -27.19
C LYS A 348 -3.99 -4.36 -26.87
N SER A 349 -4.84 -4.22 -27.89
CA SER A 349 -6.28 -4.02 -27.69
C SER A 349 -6.93 -5.22 -26.96
N LYS A 350 -6.54 -6.45 -27.32
CA LYS A 350 -6.99 -7.64 -26.58
C LYS A 350 -6.53 -7.63 -25.13
N ALA A 351 -5.29 -7.21 -24.85
CA ALA A 351 -4.77 -7.09 -23.49
C ALA A 351 -5.54 -6.04 -22.66
N LEU A 352 -5.87 -4.89 -23.25
CA LEU A 352 -6.71 -3.87 -22.61
C LEU A 352 -8.11 -4.41 -22.30
N VAL A 353 -8.79 -5.03 -23.26
CA VAL A 353 -10.12 -5.63 -23.05
C VAL A 353 -10.08 -6.67 -21.92
N ARG A 354 -9.04 -7.51 -21.89
CA ARG A 354 -8.85 -8.47 -20.78
C ARG A 354 -8.66 -7.78 -19.44
N ALA A 355 -7.90 -6.69 -19.38
CA ALA A 355 -7.71 -5.92 -18.15
C ALA A 355 -9.02 -5.32 -17.63
N ILE A 356 -9.84 -4.74 -18.52
CA ILE A 356 -11.17 -4.20 -18.18
C ILE A 356 -12.08 -5.31 -17.63
N LEU A 357 -12.16 -6.44 -18.33
CA LEU A 357 -12.96 -7.59 -17.90
C LEU A 357 -12.48 -8.15 -16.57
N ARG A 358 -11.16 -8.17 -16.35
CA ARG A 358 -10.58 -8.60 -15.09
C ARG A 358 -11.04 -7.73 -13.94
N ILE A 359 -11.12 -6.41 -14.11
CA ILE A 359 -11.66 -5.49 -13.10
C ILE A 359 -13.17 -5.75 -12.88
N PHE A 360 -13.95 -5.98 -13.93
CA PHE A 360 -15.36 -6.35 -13.75
C PHE A 360 -15.54 -7.67 -12.98
N LYS A 361 -14.67 -8.66 -13.23
CA LYS A 361 -14.65 -9.89 -12.43
C LYS A 361 -14.33 -9.59 -10.97
N VAL A 362 -13.37 -8.71 -10.69
CA VAL A 362 -13.10 -8.24 -9.31
C VAL A 362 -14.36 -7.64 -8.69
N PHE A 363 -15.05 -6.72 -9.37
CA PHE A 363 -16.28 -6.13 -8.83
C PHE A 363 -17.38 -7.15 -8.59
N SER A 364 -17.53 -8.13 -9.49
CA SER A 364 -18.50 -9.21 -9.35
C SER A 364 -18.19 -10.10 -8.15
N ASP A 365 -16.92 -10.40 -7.90
CA ASP A 365 -16.47 -11.25 -6.80
C ASP A 365 -16.25 -10.50 -5.50
N TRP A 366 -16.32 -9.16 -5.54
CA TRP A 366 -15.99 -8.32 -4.41
C TRP A 366 -17.07 -8.48 -3.34
N VAL A 367 -16.71 -9.24 -2.32
CA VAL A 367 -17.44 -9.37 -1.07
C VAL A 367 -16.68 -8.55 -0.05
N ALA A 368 -17.33 -7.56 0.56
CA ALA A 368 -16.71 -6.89 1.69
C ALA A 368 -16.66 -7.90 2.86
N THR A 369 -15.53 -8.09 3.52
CA THR A 369 -15.54 -8.81 4.82
C THR A 369 -14.96 -7.93 5.88
N ASP A 370 -15.37 -8.25 7.10
CA ASP A 370 -14.80 -7.67 8.28
C ASP A 370 -13.50 -8.44 8.56
N THR A 371 -12.37 -7.76 8.36
CA THR A 371 -11.06 -8.20 8.88
C THR A 371 -11.09 -8.46 10.39
N GLU A 372 -12.10 -7.94 11.08
CA GLU A 372 -12.25 -8.08 12.52
C GLU A 372 -12.95 -9.39 12.92
N ASN A 373 -13.85 -9.98 12.12
CA ASN A 373 -14.62 -11.15 12.57
C ASN A 373 -13.81 -12.45 12.63
N GLU A 374 -12.77 -12.64 11.80
CA GLU A 374 -11.96 -13.87 11.84
C GLU A 374 -10.83 -13.84 12.89
N LEU A 375 -10.39 -12.66 13.33
CA LEU A 375 -9.49 -12.52 14.50
C LEU A 375 -10.24 -12.29 15.82
N ALA A 376 -11.51 -11.87 15.77
CA ALA A 376 -12.36 -11.59 16.94
C ALA A 376 -12.63 -12.82 17.82
N ASP A 377 -12.51 -14.03 17.28
CA ASP A 377 -12.69 -15.26 18.07
C ASP A 377 -11.59 -15.49 19.12
N SER A 378 -10.52 -14.68 19.15
CA SER A 378 -9.37 -14.91 20.03
C SER A 378 -9.10 -13.87 21.11
N THR A 379 -9.77 -12.71 21.13
CA THR A 379 -9.51 -11.70 22.18
C THR A 379 -10.75 -10.90 22.60
N GLU A 380 -11.05 -10.95 23.90
CA GLU A 380 -12.08 -10.15 24.61
C GLU A 380 -12.04 -8.63 24.31
N LEU A 381 -10.87 -8.10 23.90
CA LEU A 381 -10.63 -6.68 23.58
C LEU A 381 -11.20 -6.22 22.21
N ALA A 382 -11.54 -7.13 21.30
CA ALA A 382 -12.12 -6.78 20.01
C ALA A 382 -13.63 -6.46 20.09
N LYS A 383 -14.30 -6.96 21.14
CA LYS A 383 -15.76 -6.78 21.35
C LYS A 383 -16.17 -5.35 21.71
N GLU A 384 -15.23 -4.49 22.13
CA GLU A 384 -15.49 -3.10 22.54
C GLU A 384 -15.30 -2.07 21.41
N ARG A 385 -14.77 -2.45 20.24
CA ARG A 385 -14.64 -1.52 19.10
C ARG A 385 -15.94 -1.48 18.33
N LEU A 386 -16.46 -0.28 18.09
CA LEU A 386 -17.61 -0.09 17.22
C LEU A 386 -17.25 -0.62 15.82
N PRO A 387 -18.09 -1.47 15.21
CA PRO A 387 -17.84 -1.96 13.86
C PRO A 387 -17.72 -0.77 12.91
N GLN A 388 -16.65 -0.74 12.12
CA GLN A 388 -16.49 0.33 11.14
C GLN A 388 -17.62 0.23 10.10
N PRO A 389 -18.22 1.37 9.71
CA PRO A 389 -19.25 1.38 8.67
C PRO A 389 -18.75 0.70 7.40
N ARG A 390 -19.57 -0.21 6.87
CA ARG A 390 -19.23 -1.05 5.72
C ARG A 390 -20.13 -0.74 4.54
N ILE A 391 -19.51 -0.62 3.36
CA ILE A 391 -20.20 -0.57 2.07
C ILE A 391 -20.28 -1.99 1.52
N ALA A 392 -21.48 -2.41 1.15
CA ALA A 392 -21.79 -3.75 0.63
C ALA A 392 -21.30 -3.91 -0.82
N GLY A 393 -20.81 -5.11 -1.14
CA GLY A 393 -20.42 -5.47 -2.51
C GLY A 393 -21.64 -5.69 -3.42
N ILE A 394 -21.45 -5.80 -4.73
CA ILE A 394 -22.57 -5.86 -5.69
C ILE A 394 -23.55 -7.02 -5.42
N GLN A 395 -23.05 -8.14 -4.90
CA GLN A 395 -23.86 -9.32 -4.58
C GLN A 395 -24.71 -9.16 -3.32
N GLU A 396 -24.36 -8.19 -2.47
CA GLU A 396 -24.98 -7.94 -1.16
C GLU A 396 -25.92 -6.73 -1.18
N GLN A 397 -26.00 -6.04 -2.32
CA GLN A 397 -26.86 -4.88 -2.50
C GLN A 397 -28.32 -5.28 -2.72
N GLU A 398 -29.24 -4.57 -2.06
CA GLU A 398 -30.67 -4.67 -2.38
C GLU A 398 -31.02 -3.79 -3.58
N TYR A 399 -31.85 -4.30 -4.48
CA TYR A 399 -32.31 -3.56 -5.66
C TYR A 399 -33.82 -3.30 -5.59
N HIS A 400 -34.23 -2.14 -6.08
CA HIS A 400 -35.64 -1.80 -6.27
C HIS A 400 -35.88 -1.31 -7.69
N ASN A 401 -37.11 -1.49 -8.16
CA ASN A 401 -37.51 -1.05 -9.50
C ASN A 401 -38.02 0.38 -9.44
N LEU A 402 -37.41 1.26 -10.23
CA LEU A 402 -37.80 2.66 -10.36
C LEU A 402 -38.33 2.89 -11.78
N HIS A 403 -39.61 3.26 -11.87
CA HIS A 403 -40.25 3.59 -13.14
C HIS A 403 -40.13 5.10 -13.41
N LEU A 404 -39.50 5.46 -14.51
CA LEU A 404 -39.37 6.84 -14.97
C LEU A 404 -40.25 7.04 -16.20
N ASN A 405 -41.16 8.01 -16.12
CA ASN A 405 -42.03 8.35 -17.24
C ASN A 405 -41.19 8.72 -18.47
N GLY A 406 -41.38 7.99 -19.57
CA GLY A 406 -40.72 8.23 -20.86
C GLY A 406 -39.38 7.53 -21.09
N THR A 407 -38.79 6.88 -20.08
CA THR A 407 -37.50 6.16 -20.22
C THR A 407 -37.57 4.69 -19.79
N GLY A 408 -38.64 4.29 -19.08
CA GLY A 408 -38.90 2.89 -18.72
C GLY A 408 -38.59 2.59 -17.25
N SER A 409 -38.43 1.31 -16.95
CA SER A 409 -38.15 0.81 -15.60
C SER A 409 -36.69 0.41 -15.45
N TYR A 410 -36.06 0.87 -14.38
CA TYR A 410 -34.65 0.58 -14.06
C TYR A 410 -34.53 -0.10 -12.71
N TRP A 411 -33.61 -1.07 -12.60
CA TRP A 411 -33.23 -1.66 -11.32
C TRP A 411 -32.11 -0.81 -10.71
N ILE A 412 -32.42 -0.16 -9.59
CA ILE A 412 -31.50 0.75 -8.90
C ILE A 412 -31.19 0.17 -7.52
N ILE A 413 -29.94 0.32 -7.09
CA ILE A 413 -29.53 -0.04 -5.73
C ILE A 413 -30.37 0.79 -4.75
N LYS A 414 -31.00 0.12 -3.80
CA LYS A 414 -31.70 0.75 -2.69
C LYS A 414 -30.65 1.29 -1.70
N TYR A 415 -30.17 2.49 -2.00
CA TYR A 415 -29.13 3.16 -1.22
C TYR A 415 -29.60 4.53 -0.73
N ASP A 416 -29.57 4.77 0.57
CA ASP A 416 -29.87 6.07 1.18
C ASP A 416 -28.59 6.69 1.75
N VAL A 417 -28.03 7.65 1.02
CA VAL A 417 -26.82 8.40 1.40
C VAL A 417 -26.97 9.15 2.72
N ALA A 418 -28.20 9.45 3.17
CA ALA A 418 -28.42 10.13 4.44
C ALA A 418 -28.25 9.22 5.66
N THR A 419 -28.37 7.90 5.49
CA THR A 419 -28.35 6.91 6.58
C THR A 419 -27.26 5.85 6.42
N GLN A 420 -26.89 5.52 5.19
CA GLN A 420 -25.90 4.51 4.86
C GLN A 420 -24.50 5.11 4.63
N PRO A 421 -23.44 4.31 4.82
CA PRO A 421 -22.07 4.81 4.84
C PRO A 421 -21.55 5.19 3.45
N VAL A 422 -20.87 6.33 3.31
CA VAL A 422 -20.27 6.74 2.03
C VAL A 422 -18.76 6.83 2.17
N SER A 423 -18.04 6.25 1.20
CA SER A 423 -16.61 6.42 1.05
C SER A 423 -16.35 7.29 -0.18
N PHE A 424 -15.23 8.02 -0.17
CA PHE A 424 -14.72 8.76 -1.33
C PHE A 424 -13.50 8.09 -1.96
N HIS A 425 -13.21 6.85 -1.57
CA HIS A 425 -11.97 6.17 -1.87
C HIS A 425 -12.26 4.95 -2.75
N HIS A 426 -12.17 5.12 -4.08
CA HIS A 426 -12.53 4.07 -5.04
C HIS A 426 -11.40 3.75 -6.05
N PRO A 427 -10.24 3.23 -5.60
CA PRO A 427 -9.11 2.92 -6.48
C PRO A 427 -9.41 2.02 -7.67
N LEU A 428 -10.28 1.02 -7.50
CA LEU A 428 -10.66 0.13 -8.61
C LEU A 428 -11.44 0.90 -9.68
N HIS A 429 -12.30 1.83 -9.28
CA HIS A 429 -13.05 2.67 -10.20
C HIS A 429 -12.14 3.67 -10.92
N TRP A 430 -11.13 4.23 -10.23
CA TRP A 430 -10.15 5.10 -10.87
C TRP A 430 -9.28 4.35 -11.89
N LEU A 431 -8.87 3.12 -11.56
CA LEU A 431 -8.15 2.28 -12.52
C LEU A 431 -9.04 1.94 -13.72
N LEU A 432 -10.30 1.53 -13.49
CA LEU A 432 -11.25 1.24 -14.58
C LEU A 432 -11.46 2.46 -15.48
N ALA A 433 -11.68 3.64 -14.89
CA ALA A 433 -11.87 4.88 -15.65
C ALA A 433 -10.66 5.18 -16.54
N GLY A 434 -9.44 5.02 -16.00
CA GLY A 434 -8.22 5.18 -16.78
C GLY A 434 -8.06 4.14 -17.90
N LEU A 435 -8.49 2.89 -17.69
CA LEU A 435 -8.46 1.87 -18.74
C LEU A 435 -9.50 2.14 -19.83
N LEU A 436 -10.68 2.67 -19.49
CA LEU A 436 -11.73 2.98 -20.46
C LEU A 436 -11.43 4.23 -21.31
N GLU A 437 -10.58 5.14 -20.82
CA GLU A 437 -10.10 6.31 -21.57
C GLU A 437 -9.09 5.94 -22.67
N ASN A 438 -8.36 4.84 -22.46
CA ASN A 438 -7.34 4.31 -23.37
C ASN A 438 -7.93 3.34 -24.40
#